data_AF-A0A940U2W7-F1
#
_entry.id   AF-A0A940U2W7-F1
#
_cell.length_a   1.000
_cell.length_b   1.000
_cell.length_c   1.000
_cell.angle_alpha   90.00
_cell.angle_beta   90.00
_cell.angle_gamma   90.00
#
_symmetry.space_group_name_H-M   'P 1'
#
loop_
_entity.id
_entity.type
_entity.pdbx_description
1 polymer ?
#
loop_
_entity_poly.entity_id
_entity_poly.type
_entity_poly.pdbx_seq_one_letter_code
_entity_poly.pdbx_strand_id
1 'polypeptide(L)' 'ESRGAHYRIDFPFPDNREWLANIVLQKSGEDIRLRTEKVLLTHMVPEE' A
#
# COMPACT_ATOMS: atom_id res chain seq x y z
N GLU A 1 2.85 -6.22 3.80
CA GLU A 1 3.94 -6.54 2.85
C GLU A 1 5.21 -5.79 3.22
N SER A 2 6.30 -6.11 2.52
CA SER A 2 7.52 -5.28 2.50
C SER A 2 7.72 -4.70 1.11
N ARG A 3 7.80 -3.38 1.00
CA ARG A 3 7.97 -2.66 -0.27
C ARG A 3 8.79 -1.39 -0.08
N GLY A 4 9.83 -1.23 -0.89
CA GLY A 4 10.70 -0.06 -0.85
C GLY A 4 11.34 0.13 0.53
N ALA A 5 11.14 1.29 1.14
CA ALA A 5 11.69 1.63 2.45
C ALA A 5 10.94 0.98 3.64
N HIS A 6 9.74 0.44 3.42
CA HIS A 6 8.95 -0.21 4.47
C HIS A 6 9.21 -1.72 4.48
N TYR A 7 10.08 -2.18 5.39
CA TYR A 7 10.37 -3.59 5.59
C TYR A 7 9.77 -4.13 6.89
N ARG A 8 9.27 -5.36 6.83
CA ARG A 8 8.63 -6.08 7.92
C ARG A 8 9.06 -7.54 7.92
N ILE A 9 9.64 -8.02 9.02
CA ILE A 9 10.09 -9.42 9.14
C ILE A 9 8.93 -10.43 9.10
N ASP A 10 7.75 -10.03 9.57
CA ASP A 10 6.54 -10.86 9.59
C ASP A 10 5.81 -10.92 8.23
N PHE A 11 6.14 -10.00 7.30
CA PHE A 11 5.68 -9.99 5.91
C PHE A 11 6.82 -9.55 4.97
N PRO A 12 7.82 -10.41 4.74
CA PRO A 12 9.10 -10.00 4.17
C PRO A 12 9.06 -9.73 2.66
N PHE A 13 7.99 -10.11 1.96
CA PHE A 13 7.86 -9.98 0.51
C PHE A 13 6.79 -8.94 0.11
N PRO A 14 6.89 -8.34 -1.09
CA PRO A 14 5.80 -7.58 -1.69
C PRO A 14 4.57 -8.46 -1.95
N ASP A 15 3.39 -7.88 -1.87
CA ASP A 15 2.09 -8.48 -2.19
C ASP A 15 1.35 -7.55 -3.15
N ASN A 16 1.52 -7.78 -4.44
CA ASN A 16 0.90 -6.95 -5.49
C ASN A 16 -0.62 -7.16 -5.59
N ARG A 17 -1.15 -8.23 -5.01
CA ARG A 17 -2.58 -8.58 -5.09
C ARG A 17 -3.39 -7.79 -4.06
N GLU A 18 -2.92 -7.75 -2.81
CA GLU A 18 -3.66 -7.11 -1.72
C GLU A 18 -3.12 -5.70 -1.40
N TRP A 19 -1.84 -5.41 -1.67
CA TRP A 19 -1.17 -4.20 -1.19
C TRP A 19 -0.58 -3.30 -2.28
N LEU A 20 -0.88 -3.53 -3.56
CA LEU A 20 -0.60 -2.55 -4.62
C LEU A 20 -1.60 -1.39 -4.59
N ALA A 21 -1.53 -0.61 -3.52
CA ALA A 21 -2.40 0.53 -3.24
C ALA A 21 -1.64 1.60 -2.45
N ASN A 22 -2.07 2.85 -2.60
CA ASN A 22 -1.66 3.93 -1.72
C ASN A 22 -2.46 3.82 -0.41
N ILE A 23 -1.78 3.96 0.72
CA ILE A 23 -2.42 4.09 2.03
C ILE A 23 -2.56 5.57 2.34
N VAL A 24 -3.79 6.06 2.45
CA VAL A 24 -4.09 7.46 2.74
C VAL A 24 -4.63 7.58 4.16
N LEU A 25 -3.98 8.41 4.95
CA LEU A 25 -4.37 8.72 6.32
C LEU A 25 -4.92 10.14 6.40
N GLN A 26 -6.11 10.30 6.98
CA GLN A 26 -6.76 11.58 7.15
C GLN A 26 -7.18 11.77 8.61
N LYS A 27 -6.68 12.82 9.25
CA LYS A 27 -7.16 13.24 10.58
C LYS A 27 -8.48 14.01 10.43
N SER A 28 -9.51 13.61 11.16
CA SER A 28 -10.83 14.24 11.19
C SER A 28 -11.22 14.49 12.65
N GLY A 29 -10.95 15.70 13.14
CA GLY A 29 -11.08 15.99 14.57
C GLY A 29 -10.07 15.18 15.39
N GLU A 30 -10.57 14.36 16.30
CA GLU A 30 -9.79 13.41 17.10
C GLU A 30 -9.60 12.05 16.42
N ASP A 31 -10.41 11.75 15.39
CA ASP A 31 -10.35 10.48 14.68
C ASP A 31 -9.27 10.49 13.59
N ILE A 32 -8.76 9.30 13.32
CA ILE A 32 -7.93 9.01 12.16
C ILE A 32 -8.69 8.05 11.24
N ARG A 33 -8.93 8.48 10.00
CA ARG A 33 -9.50 7.63 8.97
C ARG A 33 -8.38 7.12 8.08
N LEU A 34 -8.31 5.80 7.92
CA LEU A 34 -7.41 5.13 7.00
C LEU A 34 -8.22 4.62 5.82
N ARG A 35 -7.72 4.83 4.60
CA ARG A 35 -8.28 4.24 3.39
C ARG A 35 -7.18 3.82 2.43
N THR A 36 -7.50 2.89 1.55
CA THR A 36 -6.62 2.41 0.48
C THR A 36 -7.15 2.89 -0.87
N GLU A 37 -6.26 3.44 -1.70
CA GLU A 37 -6.58 3.89 -3.05
C GLU A 37 -5.73 3.09 -4.06
N LYS A 38 -6.37 2.47 -5.06
CA LYS A 38 -5.67 1.64 -6.05
C LYS A 38 -4.67 2.47 -6.86
N VAL A 39 -3.53 1.88 -7.17
CA VAL A 39 -2.54 2.51 -8.07
C VAL A 39 -3.03 2.43 -9.51
N LEU A 40 -3.01 3.56 -10.23
CA LEU A 40 -3.29 3.60 -11.66
C LEU A 40 -2.05 3.19 -12.45
N LEU A 41 -2.12 2.04 -13.13
CA LEU A 41 -1.07 1.55 -14.02
C LEU A 41 -1.39 1.92 -15.46
N THR A 42 -0.46 2.59 -16.15
CA THR A 42 -0.70 3.10 -17.52
C THR A 42 0.06 2.35 -18.61
N HIS A 43 1.24 1.81 -18.29
CA HIS A 43 2.12 1.17 -19.29
C HIS A 43 2.82 -0.08 -18.73
N MET A 44 3.38 0.00 -17.52
CA MET A 44 4.05 -1.12 -16.88
C MET A 44 3.16 -1.72 -15.80
N VAL A 45 3.05 -3.04 -15.81
CA VAL A 45 2.36 -3.83 -14.79
C VAL A 45 3.41 -4.65 -14.05
N PRO A 46 3.42 -4.63 -12.70
CA PRO A 46 4.36 -5.44 -11.94
C PRO A 46 4.10 -6.94 -12.15
N GLU A 47 5.17 -7.73 -12.06
CA GLU A 47 5.09 -9.20 -12.07
C GLU A 47 4.23 -9.70 -10.89
N GLU A 48 3.56 -10.85 -11.07
CA GLU A 48 2.66 -11.44 -10.06
C GLU A 48 3.39 -11.83 -8.76
#